data_AF-A0AB38HR14-F1
#
_entry.id   AF-A0AB38HR14-F1
#
_cell.length_a   1.000
_cell.length_b   1.000
_cell.length_c   1.000
_cell.angle_alpha   90.00
_cell.angle_beta   90.00
_cell.angle_gamma   90.00
#
_symmetry.space_group_name_H-M   'P 1'
#
loop_
_entity.id
_entity.type
_entity.pdbx_description
1 polymer ?
#
loop_
_entity_poly.entity_id
_entity_poly.type
_entity_poly.pdbx_seq_one_letter_code
_entity_poly.pdbx_strand_id
1 'polypeptide(L)' 'MSDLTISEILNDPMIDVMLNADGISRNAFAQLLESASRVLALRKSSSGIRLAPALGHCPHLVDMDHKRCALLSR' A
#
# COMPACT_ATOMS: atom_id res chain seq x y z
N MET A 1 -3.42 5.38 23.10
CA MET A 1 -2.76 4.43 22.18
C MET A 1 -1.91 5.27 21.26
N SER A 2 -0.59 5.22 21.40
CA SER A 2 0.35 6.02 20.60
C SER A 2 0.47 5.42 19.21
N ASP A 3 0.28 6.23 18.17
CA ASP A 3 0.58 5.85 16.78
C ASP A 3 2.11 5.79 16.66
N LEU A 4 2.65 4.62 16.30
CA LEU A 4 4.09 4.44 16.12
C LEU A 4 4.47 4.81 14.70
N THR A 5 5.51 5.63 14.54
CA THR A 5 6.05 5.92 13.22
C THR A 5 6.78 4.70 12.65
N ILE A 6 6.84 4.59 11.32
CA ILE A 6 7.59 3.51 10.64
C ILE A 6 9.04 3.47 11.13
N SER A 7 9.64 4.64 11.36
CA SER A 7 11.01 4.75 11.87
C SER A 7 11.17 4.20 13.28
N GLU A 8 10.19 4.37 14.18
CA GLU A 8 10.23 3.78 15.52
C GLU A 8 10.11 2.26 15.47
N ILE A 9 9.20 1.73 14.64
CA ILE A 9 9.01 0.28 14.45
C ILE A 9 10.29 -0.35 13.90
N LEU A 10 10.95 0.30 12.92
CA LEU A 10 12.18 -0.20 12.33
C LEU A 10 13.37 -0.16 13.29
N ASN A 11 13.33 0.62 14.37
CA ASN A 11 14.40 0.68 15.37
C ASN A 11 14.10 -0.19 16.60
N ASP A 12 13.00 -0.93 16.60
CA ASP A 12 12.67 -1.85 17.67
C ASP A 12 13.59 -3.08 17.65
N PRO A 13 14.26 -3.41 18.77
CA PRO A 13 15.22 -4.52 18.80
C PRO A 13 14.54 -5.90 18.68
N MET A 14 13.27 -6.02 19.07
CA MET A 14 12.53 -7.27 18.94
C MET A 14 12.15 -7.53 17.49
N ILE A 15 11.78 -6.48 16.76
CA ILE A 15 11.56 -6.55 15.30
C ILE A 15 12.82 -7.00 14.58
N ASP A 16 13.99 -6.49 14.94
CA ASP A 16 15.27 -6.91 14.32
C ASP A 16 15.55 -8.41 14.54
N VAL A 17 15.33 -8.91 15.78
CA VAL A 17 15.46 -10.34 16.09
C VAL A 17 14.50 -11.19 15.25
N MET A 18 13.24 -10.77 15.10
CA MET A 18 12.26 -11.49 14.28
C MET A 18 12.66 -11.49 12.80
N LEU A 19 13.03 -10.34 12.24
CA LEU A 19 13.47 -10.23 10.85
C LEU A 19 14.66 -11.14 10.55
N ASN A 20 15.61 -11.23 11.48
CA ASN A 20 16.75 -12.13 11.35
C ASN A 20 16.34 -13.61 11.44
N ALA A 21 15.44 -13.96 12.37
CA ALA A 21 14.94 -15.32 12.50
C ALA A 21 14.18 -15.80 11.25
N ASP A 22 13.41 -14.91 10.62
CA ASP A 22 12.66 -15.16 9.38
C ASP A 22 13.50 -14.96 8.10
N GLY A 23 14.74 -14.48 8.21
CA GLY A 23 15.60 -14.19 7.06
C GLY A 23 15.09 -13.05 6.16
N ILE A 24 14.27 -12.15 6.70
CA ILE A 24 13.68 -11.02 5.99
C ILE A 24 14.62 -9.82 6.07
N SER A 25 14.95 -9.23 4.93
CA SER A 25 15.74 -8.00 4.92
C SER A 25 14.96 -6.81 5.50
N ARG A 26 15.63 -6.00 6.33
CA ARG A 26 15.06 -4.77 6.92
C ARG A 26 14.50 -3.81 5.86
N ASN A 27 15.14 -3.73 4.69
CA ASN A 27 14.67 -2.91 3.57
C ASN A 27 13.34 -3.43 2.99
N ALA A 28 13.20 -4.73 2.77
CA ALA A 28 11.95 -5.31 2.29
C ALA A 28 10.80 -5.08 3.30
N PHE A 29 11.09 -5.22 4.59
CA PHE A 29 10.13 -4.93 5.65
C PHE A 29 9.72 -3.44 5.69
N ALA A 30 10.67 -2.51 5.53
CA ALA A 30 10.38 -1.08 5.46
C ALA A 30 9.46 -0.73 4.27
N GLN A 31 9.74 -1.29 3.09
CA GLN A 31 8.89 -1.08 1.90
C GLN A 31 7.48 -1.64 2.08
N LEU A 32 7.36 -2.78 2.76
CA LEU A 32 6.06 -3.36 3.09
C LEU A 32 5.26 -2.45 4.03
N LEU A 33 5.89 -1.92 5.09
CA LEU A 33 5.25 -0.98 6.02
C LEU A 33 4.82 0.32 5.32
N GLU A 34 5.66 0.87 4.44
CA GLU A 34 5.32 2.04 3.65
C GLU A 34 4.11 1.76 2.73
N SER A 35 4.11 0.61 2.04
CA SER A 35 2.99 0.21 1.18
C SER A 35 1.70 -0.01 1.97
N ALA A 36 1.78 -0.71 3.11
CA ALA A 36 0.65 -1.00 3.97
C ALA A 36 0.05 0.27 4.60
N SER A 37 0.91 1.20 5.05
CA SER A 37 0.47 2.48 5.60
C SER A 37 -0.23 3.34 4.55
N ARG A 38 0.23 3.33 3.29
CA ARG A 38 -0.47 3.99 2.17
C ARG A 38 -1.85 3.40 1.92
N VAL A 39 -1.97 2.07 1.91
CA VAL A 39 -3.27 1.38 1.77
C VAL A 39 -4.19 1.70 2.94
N LEU A 40 -3.66 1.75 4.16
CA LEU A 40 -4.41 2.09 5.35
C LEU A 40 -4.89 3.55 5.33
N ALA A 41 -4.05 4.49 4.88
CA ALA A 41 -4.41 5.89 4.74
C ALA A 41 -5.55 6.08 3.74
N LEU A 42 -5.50 5.38 2.59
CA LEU A 42 -6.58 5.37 1.60
C LEU A 42 -7.88 4.79 2.15
N ARG A 43 -7.79 3.71 2.94
CA ARG A 43 -8.96 3.11 3.62
C ARG A 43 -9.53 4.00 4.72
N LYS A 44 -8.69 4.76 5.44
CA LYS A 44 -9.14 5.70 6.47
C LYS A 44 -9.92 6.87 5.89
N SER A 45 -9.64 7.28 4.65
CA SER A 45 -10.45 8.28 3.92
C SER A 45 -11.72 7.71 3.28
N SER A 46 -11.85 6.38 3.18
CA SER A 46 -12.96 5.70 2.53
C SER A 46 -13.62 4.71 3.49
N SER A 47 -14.41 5.23 4.41
CA SER A 47 -15.34 4.44 5.24
C SER A 47 -16.34 3.71 4.34
N GLY A 48 -15.96 2.54 3.85
CA GLY A 48 -16.72 1.70 2.94
C GLY A 48 -15.99 0.39 2.72
N ILE A 49 -16.11 -0.52 3.68
CA ILE A 49 -15.52 -1.86 3.66
C ILE A 49 -16.01 -2.61 2.41
N ARG A 50 -15.13 -2.81 1.43
CA ARG A 50 -15.16 -3.99 0.55
C ARG A 50 -13.74 -4.52 0.43
N LEU A 51 -13.44 -5.56 1.21
CA LEU A 51 -12.31 -6.44 0.91
C LEU A 51 -12.62 -7.14 -0.42
N ALA A 52 -12.10 -6.61 -1.53
CA ALA A 52 -12.00 -7.34 -2.78
C ALA A 52 -10.61 -8.03 -2.86
N PRO A 53 -10.51 -9.24 -3.44
CA PRO A 53 -9.30 -10.04 -3.43
C PRO A 53 -8.31 -9.49 -4.46
N ALA A 54 -7.30 -8.75 -4.01
CA ALA A 54 -6.17 -8.35 -4.83
C ALA A 54 -4.91 -9.17 -4.48
N LEU A 55 -5.05 -10.48 -4.50
CA LEU A 55 -4.00 -11.39 -4.97
C LEU A 55 -4.36 -11.71 -6.43
N GLY A 56 -4.22 -10.70 -7.28
CA GLY A 56 -4.58 -10.79 -8.69
C GLY A 56 -3.60 -9.95 -9.48
N HIS A 57 -2.60 -10.63 -10.05
CA HIS A 57 -1.92 -10.25 -11.29
C HIS A 57 -1.83 -8.75 -11.58
N CYS A 58 -0.69 -8.15 -11.27
CA CYS A 58 -0.23 -6.96 -11.98
C CYS A 58 0.05 -7.41 -13.42
N PRO A 59 -0.74 -6.96 -14.40
CA PRO A 59 -0.16 -5.98 -15.30
C PRO A 59 -1.15 -4.88 -15.70
N HIS A 60 -0.57 -3.84 -16.29
CA HIS A 60 -1.22 -2.92 -17.23
C HIS A 60 -1.64 -1.56 -16.69
N LEU A 61 -0.60 -0.78 -16.40
CA LEU A 61 -0.52 0.63 -16.76
C LEU A 61 -0.97 0.83 -18.23
N VAL A 62 -2.19 1.29 -18.46
CA VAL A 62 -2.49 2.21 -19.57
C VAL A 62 -3.24 3.40 -19.03
N ASP A 63 -2.46 4.46 -18.86
CA ASP A 63 -2.90 5.83 -19.01
C ASP A 63 -3.39 6.04 -20.45
N MET A 64 -4.59 6.60 -20.63
CA MET A 64 -4.99 7.38 -21.81
C MET A 64 -6.12 8.33 -21.36
N ASP A 65 -5.74 9.49 -20.83
CA ASP A 65 -6.58 10.68 -20.80
C ASP A 65 -6.85 11.14 -22.24
N HIS A 66 -8.14 11.25 -22.63
CA HIS A 66 -8.51 12.31 -23.56
C HIS A 66 -9.98 12.70 -23.44
N LYS A 67 -10.18 13.88 -22.83
CA LYS A 67 -11.30 14.77 -23.12
C LYS A 67 -11.50 14.91 -24.64
N ARG A 68 -12.77 14.96 -25.05
CA ARG A 68 -13.39 15.72 -26.17
C ARG A 68 -14.17 14.86 -27.17
N CYS A 69 -15.23 15.50 -27.66
CA CYS A 69 -16.18 15.09 -28.71
C CYS A 69 -17.33 14.23 -28.16
N ALA A 70 -18.35 14.77 -27.49
CA ALA A 70 -19.25 15.84 -27.92
C ALA A 70 -19.65 15.73 -29.41
N LEU A 71 -20.96 15.73 -29.63
CA LEU A 71 -21.66 15.90 -30.91
C LEU A 71 -21.50 14.74 -31.90
N LEU A 72 -22.57 13.97 -32.10
CA LEU A 72 -23.42 14.12 -33.28
C LEU A 72 -24.64 13.19 -33.15
N SER A 73 -25.81 13.79 -32.98
CA SER A 73 -27.10 13.20 -33.33
C SER A 73 -27.07 12.67 -34.76
N ARG A 74 -27.59 11.47 -35.00
CA ARG A 74 -28.76 11.19 -35.86
C ARG A 74 -29.02 9.69 -35.96
#